data_AF-A0A4R8I3J2-F1
#
_entry.id   AF-A0A4R8I3J2-F1
#
_cell.length_a   1.000
_cell.length_b   1.000
_cell.length_c   1.000
_cell.angle_alpha   90.00
_cell.angle_beta   90.00
_cell.angle_gamma   90.00
#
_symmetry.space_group_name_H-M   'P 1'
#
loop_
_entity.id
_entity.type
_entity.pdbx_description
1 polymer ?
#
loop_
_entity_poly.entity_id
_entity_poly.type
_entity_poly.pdbx_seq_one_letter_code
_entity_poly.pdbx_strand_id
1 'polypeptide(L)'
;MYKNVRNFVLIIIASTIIYILKSSQFSGGEAGMAPIFIILTNIFGFIISVLVIYIFRKKLEYKYDWNILIFVGICFSILIFYFKANPFSNELQAPHIELTFWNYIAILTSALSVLIIQKVIK
;
A
#
# COMPACT_ATOMS: atom_id res chain seq x y z
N MET A 1 19.35 4.77 -1.05
CA MET A 1 18.23 5.29 -0.22
C MET A 1 17.23 6.14 -1.01
N TYR A 2 17.64 7.22 -1.69
CA TYR A 2 16.74 8.10 -2.46
C TYR A 2 15.85 7.39 -3.50
N LYS A 3 16.38 6.40 -4.22
CA LYS A 3 15.58 5.59 -5.17
C LYS A 3 14.45 4.81 -4.47
N ASN A 4 14.71 4.20 -3.30
CA ASN A 4 13.67 3.52 -2.52
C ASN A 4 12.57 4.49 -2.08
N VAL A 5 12.96 5.65 -1.54
CA VAL A 5 12.01 6.68 -1.09
C VAL A 5 11.14 7.15 -2.26
N ARG A 6 11.75 7.45 -3.41
CA ARG A 6 11.01 7.80 -4.63
C ARG A 6 10.02 6.71 -5.02
N ASN A 7 10.45 5.46 -5.03
CA ASN A 7 9.59 4.33 -5.41
C ASN A 7 8.40 4.20 -4.45
N PHE A 8 8.61 4.33 -3.14
CA PHE A 8 7.53 4.28 -2.16
C PHE A 8 6.56 5.45 -2.35
N VAL A 9 7.05 6.67 -2.54
CA VAL A 9 6.19 7.84 -2.81
C VAL A 9 5.34 7.61 -4.06
N LEU A 10 5.91 7.06 -5.14
CA LEU A 10 5.14 6.73 -6.35
C LEU A 10 4.04 5.69 -6.08
N ILE A 11 4.34 4.64 -5.30
CA ILE A 11 3.35 3.63 -4.93
C ILE A 11 2.24 4.26 -4.08
N ILE A 12 2.58 5.11 -3.11
CA ILE A 12 1.63 5.78 -2.23
C ILE A 12 0.68 6.67 -3.04
N ILE A 13 1.21 7.50 -3.93
CA ILE A 13 0.40 8.39 -4.76
C ILE A 13 -0.51 7.58 -5.69
N ALA A 14 0.05 6.61 -6.42
CA ALA A 14 -0.71 5.81 -7.36
C ALA A 14 -1.82 4.99 -6.66
N SER A 15 -1.51 4.34 -5.54
CA SER A 15 -2.48 3.52 -4.81
C SER A 15 -3.58 4.39 -4.22
N THR A 16 -3.24 5.56 -3.67
CA THR A 16 -4.22 6.51 -3.13
C THR A 16 -5.18 6.99 -4.22
N ILE A 17 -4.66 7.35 -5.41
CA ILE A 17 -5.50 7.77 -6.55
C ILE A 17 -6.43 6.64 -6.99
N ILE A 18 -5.90 5.44 -7.23
CA ILE A 18 -6.69 4.28 -7.66
C ILE A 18 -7.82 4.00 -6.66
N TYR A 19 -7.48 4.02 -5.37
CA TYR A 19 -8.44 3.74 -4.31
C TYR A 19 -9.51 4.81 -4.17
N ILE A 20 -9.14 6.11 -4.24
CA ILE A 20 -10.10 7.21 -4.18
C ILE A 20 -11.10 7.11 -5.34
N LEU A 21 -10.61 6.89 -6.57
CA LEU A 21 -11.45 6.73 -7.75
C LEU A 21 -12.44 5.56 -7.64
N LYS A 22 -12.05 4.49 -6.95
CA LYS A 22 -12.95 3.37 -6.69
C LYS A 22 -13.94 3.70 -5.56
N SER A 23 -13.46 4.30 -4.47
CA SER A 23 -14.27 4.63 -3.29
C SER A 23 -15.35 5.67 -3.58
N SER A 24 -15.17 6.55 -4.56
CA SER A 24 -16.17 7.54 -4.97
C SER A 24 -17.41 6.94 -5.63
N GLN A 25 -17.40 5.63 -5.91
CA GLN A 25 -18.56 4.88 -6.42
C GLN A 25 -19.48 4.39 -5.29
N PHE A 26 -19.05 4.47 -4.03
CA PHE A 26 -19.84 4.08 -2.86
C PHE A 26 -20.59 5.30 -2.30
N SER A 27 -21.76 5.07 -1.68
CA SER A 27 -22.60 6.13 -1.11
C SER A 27 -22.39 6.27 0.41
N GLY A 28 -22.60 7.47 0.94
CA GLY A 28 -22.64 7.74 2.38
C GLY A 28 -21.27 7.88 3.07
N GLY A 29 -21.23 7.58 4.38
CA GLY A 29 -20.06 7.79 5.23
C GLY A 29 -18.86 6.89 4.91
N GLU A 30 -19.08 5.76 4.25
CA GLU A 30 -18.03 4.82 3.84
C GLU A 30 -17.09 5.43 2.78
N ALA A 31 -17.64 6.19 1.84
CA ALA A 31 -16.86 6.92 0.84
C ALA A 31 -16.01 8.04 1.45
N GLY A 32 -16.46 8.63 2.56
CA GLY A 32 -15.71 9.67 3.29
C GLY A 32 -14.54 9.12 4.11
N MET A 33 -14.67 7.90 4.64
CA MET A 33 -13.64 7.27 5.47
C MET A 33 -12.59 6.49 4.65
N ALA A 34 -12.93 6.06 3.44
CA ALA A 34 -12.05 5.32 2.56
C ALA A 34 -10.71 6.05 2.26
N PRO A 35 -10.67 7.34 1.89
CA PRO A 35 -9.41 8.04 1.66
C PRO A 35 -8.49 8.06 2.89
N ILE A 36 -9.07 8.25 4.08
CA ILE A 36 -8.32 8.27 5.34
C ILE A 36 -7.65 6.91 5.58
N PHE A 37 -8.37 5.84 5.29
CA PHE A 37 -7.91 4.47 5.49
C PHE A 37 -6.66 4.13 4.67
N ILE A 38 -6.67 4.44 3.37
CA ILE A 38 -5.51 4.17 2.52
C ILE A 38 -4.34 5.10 2.82
N ILE A 39 -4.60 6.37 3.13
CA ILE A 39 -3.56 7.33 3.49
C ILE A 39 -2.83 6.89 4.75
N LEU A 40 -3.55 6.51 5.81
CA LEU A 40 -2.94 6.05 7.06
C LEU A 40 -2.14 4.76 6.84
N THR A 41 -2.69 3.79 6.10
CA THR A 41 -1.99 2.55 5.75
C THR A 41 -0.66 2.85 5.05
N ASN A 42 -0.69 3.75 4.07
CA ASN A 42 0.48 4.15 3.30
C ASN A 42 1.52 4.92 4.13
N ILE A 43 1.09 5.82 5.01
CA ILE A 43 1.99 6.59 5.89
C ILE A 43 2.70 5.66 6.88
N PHE A 44 1.96 4.81 7.59
CA PHE A 44 2.57 3.86 8.52
C PHE A 44 3.43 2.84 7.78
N GLY A 45 2.98 2.36 6.61
CA GLY A 45 3.74 1.49 5.74
C GLY A 45 5.08 2.11 5.34
N PHE A 46 5.08 3.39 4.98
CA PHE A 46 6.29 4.13 4.62
C PHE A 46 7.27 4.22 5.79
N ILE A 47 6.80 4.66 6.96
CA ILE A 47 7.63 4.85 8.15
C ILE A 47 8.29 3.53 8.56
N ILE A 48 7.50 2.46 8.68
CA ILE A 48 8.00 1.14 9.10
C ILE A 48 8.96 0.58 8.04
N SER A 49 8.66 0.74 6.74
CA SER A 49 9.54 0.24 5.67
C SER A 49 10.88 0.95 5.65
N VAL A 50 10.89 2.28 5.85
CA VAL A 50 12.13 3.06 5.96
C VAL A 50 12.95 2.60 7.17
N LEU A 51 12.30 2.38 8.33
CA LEU A 51 12.97 1.86 9.53
C LEU A 51 13.56 0.47 9.31
N VAL A 52 12.82 -0.46 8.71
CA VAL A 52 13.29 -1.82 8.40
C VAL A 52 14.50 -1.76 7.45
N ILE A 53 14.42 -0.98 6.37
CA ILE A 53 15.53 -0.84 5.42
C ILE A 53 16.74 -0.17 6.09
N TYR A 54 16.53 0.79 6.97
CA TYR A 54 17.60 1.44 7.72
C TYR A 54 18.32 0.45 8.65
N ILE A 55 17.59 -0.37 9.40
CA ILE A 55 18.15 -1.40 10.29
C ILE A 55 18.93 -2.45 9.49
N PHE A 56 18.39 -2.89 8.35
CA PHE A 56 18.99 -3.93 7.51
C PHE A 56 19.81 -3.40 6.33
N ARG A 57 20.30 -2.15 6.42
CA ARG A 57 20.91 -1.41 5.30
C ARG A 57 21.99 -2.19 4.56
N LYS A 58 22.89 -2.89 5.28
CA LYS A 58 23.98 -3.69 4.68
C LYS A 58 23.50 -4.82 3.76
N LYS A 59 22.28 -5.33 3.91
CA LYS A 59 21.72 -6.43 3.10
C LYS A 59 20.75 -5.97 2.00
N LEU A 60 20.13 -4.80 2.17
CA LEU A 60 18.97 -4.36 1.37
C LEU A 60 19.22 -3.14 0.47
N GLU A 61 20.37 -2.46 0.60
CA GLU A 61 20.63 -1.19 -0.09
C GLU A 61 20.61 -1.30 -1.63
N TYR A 62 20.90 -2.48 -2.19
CA TYR A 62 20.94 -2.72 -3.64
C TYR A 62 19.77 -3.55 -4.19
N LYS A 63 18.90 -4.08 -3.32
CA LYS A 63 17.79 -4.94 -3.70
C LYS A 63 16.47 -4.16 -3.75
N TYR A 64 16.37 -3.23 -4.70
CA TYR A 64 15.22 -2.32 -4.84
C TYR A 64 13.87 -3.05 -4.96
N ASP A 65 13.84 -4.16 -5.70
CA ASP A 65 12.63 -5.00 -5.84
C ASP A 65 12.17 -5.57 -4.49
N TRP A 66 13.12 -6.04 -3.67
CA TRP A 66 12.84 -6.56 -2.33
C TRP A 66 12.34 -5.46 -1.39
N ASN A 67 12.86 -4.24 -1.51
CA ASN A 67 12.40 -3.11 -0.72
C ASN A 67 10.93 -2.75 -1.01
N ILE A 68 10.51 -2.87 -2.28
CA ILE A 68 9.10 -2.72 -2.67
C ILE A 68 8.24 -3.83 -2.07
N LEU A 69 8.70 -5.08 -2.13
CA LEU A 69 7.97 -6.21 -1.53
C LEU A 69 7.84 -6.07 -0.01
N ILE A 70 8.89 -5.58 0.67
CA ILE A 70 8.84 -5.27 2.10
C ILE A 70 7.77 -4.21 2.38
N PHE A 71 7.73 -3.13 1.59
CA PHE A 71 6.71 -2.09 1.72
C PHE A 71 5.29 -2.65 1.56
N VAL A 72 5.05 -3.42 0.49
CA VAL A 72 3.74 -4.06 0.25
C VAL A 72 3.36 -4.99 1.42
N GLY A 73 4.31 -5.83 1.87
CA GLY A 73 4.07 -6.75 2.99
C GLY A 73 3.74 -6.03 4.30
N ILE A 74 4.39 -4.91 4.59
CA ILE A 74 4.09 -4.07 5.75
C ILE A 74 2.69 -3.45 5.62
N CYS A 75 2.36 -2.86 4.47
CA CYS A 75 1.03 -2.29 4.25
C CYS A 75 -0.06 -3.35 4.45
N PHE A 76 0.13 -4.57 3.93
CA PHE A 76 -0.81 -5.67 4.12
C PHE A 76 -0.91 -6.09 5.58
N SER A 77 0.21 -6.12 6.29
CA SER A 77 0.23 -6.42 7.73
C SER A 77 -0.55 -5.36 8.53
N ILE A 78 -0.42 -4.07 8.19
CA ILE A 78 -1.19 -2.99 8.81
C ILE A 78 -2.69 -3.20 8.55
N LEU A 79 -3.07 -3.51 7.32
CA LEU A 79 -4.48 -3.77 6.97
C LEU A 79 -5.06 -4.95 7.77
N ILE A 80 -4.34 -6.07 7.85
CA ILE A 80 -4.81 -7.27 8.55
C ILE A 80 -4.84 -7.05 10.08
N PHE A 81 -3.73 -6.60 10.66
CA PHE A 81 -3.56 -6.62 12.13
C PHE A 81 -4.07 -5.37 12.82
N TYR A 82 -3.86 -4.19 12.24
CA TYR A 82 -4.24 -2.92 12.88
C TYR A 82 -5.68 -2.55 12.56
N PHE A 83 -6.05 -2.64 11.29
CA PHE A 83 -7.38 -2.26 10.83
C PHE A 83 -8.39 -3.41 10.83
N LYS A 84 -7.97 -4.64 11.16
CA LYS A 84 -8.80 -5.86 11.08
C LYS A 84 -9.46 -6.04 9.71
N ALA A 85 -8.85 -5.48 8.67
CA ALA A 85 -9.37 -5.42 7.32
C ALA A 85 -8.84 -6.62 6.52
N ASN A 86 -9.20 -7.82 6.96
CA ASN A 86 -8.92 -9.04 6.23
C ASN A 86 -10.10 -9.37 5.30
N PRO A 87 -9.94 -9.26 3.97
CA PRO A 87 -11.03 -9.51 3.03
C PRO A 87 -11.50 -10.97 3.00
N PHE A 88 -10.75 -11.88 3.62
CA PHE A 88 -11.10 -13.30 3.75
C PHE A 88 -11.73 -13.66 5.11
N SER A 89 -11.93 -12.68 5.99
CA SER A 89 -12.60 -12.89 7.28
C SER A 89 -14.12 -12.70 7.14
N ASN A 90 -14.89 -13.54 7.84
CA ASN A 90 -16.35 -13.46 7.86
C ASN A 90 -16.88 -12.33 8.77
N GLU A 91 -16.00 -11.54 9.39
CA GLU A 91 -16.35 -10.51 10.38
C GLU A 91 -16.75 -9.16 9.73
N LEU A 92 -16.45 -8.96 8.45
CA LEU A 92 -16.74 -7.72 7.72
C LEU A 92 -18.10 -7.80 6.99
N GLN A 93 -18.84 -6.68 6.97
CA GLN A 93 -20.04 -6.55 6.15
C GLN A 93 -19.68 -6.29 4.68
N ALA A 94 -20.55 -6.67 3.75
CA ALA A 94 -20.29 -6.71 2.31
C ALA A 94 -19.63 -5.45 1.69
N PRO A 95 -20.05 -4.20 1.97
CA PRO A 95 -19.41 -3.03 1.35
C PRO A 95 -18.00 -2.76 1.92
N HIS A 96 -17.77 -3.09 3.19
CA HIS A 96 -16.46 -2.99 3.81
C HIS A 96 -15.49 -4.07 3.32
N ILE A 97 -15.96 -5.27 2.97
CA ILE A 97 -15.14 -6.31 2.33
C ILE A 97 -14.66 -5.81 0.96
N GLU A 98 -15.56 -5.26 0.15
CA GLU A 98 -15.21 -4.81 -1.20
C GLU A 98 -14.18 -3.66 -1.14
N LEU A 99 -14.45 -2.63 -0.33
CA LEU A 99 -13.51 -1.52 -0.12
C LEU A 99 -12.16 -2.03 0.39
N THR A 100 -12.17 -2.91 1.40
CA THR A 100 -10.95 -3.52 1.91
C THR A 100 -10.16 -4.20 0.81
N PHE A 101 -10.81 -5.05 0.01
CA PHE A 101 -10.19 -5.78 -1.09
C PHE A 101 -9.56 -4.83 -2.13
N TRP A 102 -10.25 -3.75 -2.49
CA TRP A 102 -9.71 -2.75 -3.41
C TRP A 102 -8.47 -2.04 -2.90
N ASN A 103 -8.29 -1.93 -1.58
CA ASN A 103 -7.08 -1.34 -1.01
C ASN A 103 -5.86 -2.22 -1.30
N TYR A 104 -5.99 -3.54 -1.11
CA TYR A 104 -4.94 -4.50 -1.47
C TYR A 104 -4.61 -4.43 -2.98
N ILE A 105 -5.64 -4.37 -3.83
CA ILE A 105 -5.46 -4.27 -5.28
C ILE A 105 -4.78 -2.97 -5.68
N ALA A 106 -5.16 -1.83 -5.11
CA ALA A 106 -4.56 -0.54 -5.39
C ALA A 106 -3.07 -0.50 -5.04
N ILE A 107 -2.69 -1.08 -3.89
CA ILE A 107 -1.29 -1.19 -3.46
C ILE A 107 -0.50 -2.12 -4.40
N LEU A 108 -1.03 -3.30 -4.74
CA LEU A 108 -0.36 -4.27 -5.62
C LEU A 108 -0.15 -3.74 -7.04
N THR A 109 -1.20 -3.20 -7.64
CA THR A 109 -1.14 -2.66 -9.01
C THR A 109 -0.16 -1.49 -9.09
N SER A 110 -0.12 -0.63 -8.07
CA SER A 110 0.85 0.46 -7.97
C SER A 110 2.29 -0.05 -7.82
N ALA A 111 2.52 -1.04 -6.96
CA ALA A 111 3.83 -1.66 -6.78
C ALA A 111 4.33 -2.34 -8.06
N LEU A 112 3.47 -3.10 -8.74
CA LEU A 112 3.78 -3.73 -10.02
C LEU A 112 4.12 -2.69 -11.09
N SER A 113 3.35 -1.61 -11.18
CA SER A 113 3.61 -0.52 -12.13
C SER A 113 4.98 0.11 -11.90
N VAL A 114 5.34 0.36 -10.64
CA VAL A 114 6.66 0.93 -10.29
C VAL A 114 7.80 -0.05 -10.56
N LEU A 115 7.60 -1.36 -10.37
CA LEU A 115 8.58 -2.40 -10.74
C LEU A 115 8.80 -2.46 -12.26
N ILE A 116 7.71 -2.39 -13.05
CA ILE A 116 7.79 -2.37 -14.52
C ILE A 116 8.54 -1.12 -14.98
N ILE A 117 8.17 0.06 -14.49
CA ILE A 117 8.82 1.33 -14.83
C ILE A 117 10.32 1.28 -14.55
N GLN A 118 10.73 0.72 -13.40
CA GLN A 118 12.16 0.56 -13.08
C GLN A 118 12.92 -0.37 -14.03
N LYS A 119 12.26 -1.41 -14.53
CA LYS A 119 12.88 -2.32 -15.51
C LYS A 119 13.02 -1.69 -16.88
N VAL A 120 12.08 -0.83 -17.28
CA VAL A 120 12.08 -0.13 -18.57
C VAL A 120 13.07 1.03 -18.60
N ILE A 121 13.16 1.82 -17.52
CA ILE A 121 14.04 3.00 -17.41
C ILE A 121 15.40 2.61 -16.78
N LYS A 122 15.96 1.47 -17.19
CA LYS A 122 17.24 0.98 -16.66
C LYS A 122 18.40 1.95 -16.93
#